data_AF-A0A2W6E880-F1
#
_entry.id   AF-A0A2W6E880-F1
#
_cell.length_a   1.000
_cell.length_b   1.000
_cell.length_c   1.000
_cell.angle_alpha   90.00
_cell.angle_beta   90.00
_cell.angle_gamma   90.00
#
_symmetry.space_group_name_H-M   'P 1'
#
loop_
_entity.id
_entity.type
_entity.pdbx_description
1 polymer ?
#
loop_
_entity_poly.entity_id
_entity_poly.type
_entity_poly.pdbx_seq_one_letter_code
_entity_poly.pdbx_strand_id
1 'polypeptide(L)' 'MYSQRDSIPVLEVTQVAGQPAIRTKDDAKSTSCYFRVAAAENQTLIVRYTSLGQGHEDPCVPARAFAETVIGNLPPLTG' A
#
# COMPACT_ATOMS: atom_id res chain seq x y z
N MET A 1 -27.00 5.32 3.00
CA MET A 1 -25.72 5.80 3.57
C MET A 1 -24.70 4.66 3.78
N TYR A 2 -25.07 3.48 4.33
CA TYR A 2 -24.11 2.36 4.49
C TYR A 2 -23.57 1.77 3.18
N SER A 3 -24.35 1.73 2.09
CA SER A 3 -23.95 1.13 0.81
C SER A 3 -22.91 1.93 0.01
N GLN A 4 -22.65 3.19 0.34
CA GLN A 4 -21.64 4.02 -0.36
C GLN A 4 -20.25 3.86 0.25
N ARG A 5 -20.12 3.31 1.46
CA ARG A 5 -18.79 3.01 2.06
C ARG A 5 -18.01 2.00 1.21
N ASP A 6 -18.73 1.10 0.55
CA ASP A 6 -18.18 0.09 -0.37
C ASP A 6 -17.76 0.68 -1.73
N SER A 7 -17.88 1.99 -1.95
CA SER A 7 -17.47 2.66 -3.18
C SER A 7 -16.59 3.89 -2.94
N ILE A 8 -16.20 4.15 -1.68
CA ILE A 8 -15.30 5.23 -1.32
C ILE A 8 -13.89 4.64 -1.15
N PRO A 9 -12.87 5.25 -1.74
CA PRO A 9 -11.49 4.84 -1.51
C PRO A 9 -11.16 4.85 -0.01
N VAL A 10 -10.64 3.73 0.48
CA VAL A 10 -10.17 3.63 1.86
C VAL A 10 -8.76 4.18 1.90
N LEU A 11 -8.56 5.27 2.64
CA LEU A 11 -7.27 5.91 2.87
C LEU A 11 -6.91 5.74 4.34
N GLU A 12 -5.78 5.10 4.62
CA GLU A 12 -5.32 4.81 5.97
C GLU A 12 -3.85 5.21 6.12
N VAL A 13 -3.56 6.07 7.10
CA VAL A 13 -2.18 6.42 7.48
C VAL A 13 -1.59 5.24 8.24
N THR A 14 -0.41 4.80 7.83
CA THR A 14 0.25 3.61 8.38
C THR A 14 1.77 3.73 8.24
N GLN A 15 2.48 2.63 8.47
CA GLN A 15 3.92 2.51 8.25
C GLN A 15 4.25 1.24 7.49
N VAL A 16 5.30 1.33 6.66
CA VAL A 16 5.90 0.20 5.93
C VAL A 16 7.40 0.26 6.15
N ALA A 17 7.99 -0.81 6.71
CA ALA A 17 9.41 -0.86 7.07
C ALA A 17 9.88 0.36 7.93
N GLY A 18 9.03 0.82 8.85
CA GLY A 18 9.32 1.99 9.70
C GLY A 18 9.13 3.36 9.02
N GLN A 19 8.87 3.40 7.71
CA GLN A 19 8.65 4.63 6.97
C GLN A 19 7.16 5.03 6.96
N PRO A 20 6.83 6.33 7.04
CA PRO A 20 5.46 6.82 6.89
C PRO A 20 4.85 6.38 5.56
N ALA A 21 3.63 5.86 5.59
CA ALA A 21 2.94 5.38 4.41
C ALA A 21 1.44 5.70 4.43
N ILE A 22 0.86 5.80 3.23
CA ILE A 22 -0.59 5.83 3.03
C ILE A 22 -0.98 4.55 2.32
N ARG A 23 -1.80 3.73 2.98
CA ARG A 23 -2.51 2.62 2.35
C ARG A 23 -3.74 3.19 1.64
N THR A 24 -3.91 2.85 0.38
CA THR A 24 -5.12 3.12 -0.38
C THR A 24 -5.73 1.80 -0.83
N LYS A 25 -7.06 1.71 -0.78
CA LYS A 25 -7.85 0.65 -1.41
C LYS A 25 -8.95 1.33 -2.22
N ASP A 26 -9.20 0.91 -3.46
CA ASP A 26 -10.21 1.59 -4.30
C ASP A 26 -11.60 1.53 -3.67
N ASP A 27 -11.88 0.43 -2.98
CA ASP A 27 -13.05 0.23 -2.13
C ASP A 27 -12.82 -0.94 -1.15
N ALA A 28 -13.73 -1.15 -0.20
CA ALA A 28 -13.62 -2.20 0.82
C ALA A 28 -13.51 -3.63 0.24
N LYS A 29 -14.05 -3.88 -0.95
CA LYS A 29 -14.07 -5.18 -1.65
C LYS A 29 -13.04 -5.28 -2.78
N SER A 30 -12.31 -4.21 -3.06
CA SER A 30 -11.35 -4.14 -4.15
C SER A 30 -10.29 -5.25 -4.05
N THR A 31 -9.92 -5.78 -5.21
CA THR A 31 -8.84 -6.74 -5.39
C THR A 31 -7.48 -6.08 -5.57
N SER A 32 -7.42 -4.74 -5.54
CA SER A 32 -6.18 -3.96 -5.57
C SER A 32 -5.92 -3.20 -4.28
N CYS A 33 -4.64 -3.08 -3.94
CA CYS A 33 -4.17 -2.26 -2.83
C CYS A 33 -2.91 -1.49 -3.23
N TYR A 34 -2.80 -0.28 -2.69
CA TYR A 34 -1.69 0.64 -2.98
C TYR A 34 -1.06 1.09 -1.68
N PHE A 35 0.27 1.16 -1.66
CA PHE A 35 1.03 1.85 -0.63
C PHE A 35 1.81 3.00 -1.28
N ARG A 36 1.64 4.21 -0.77
CA ARG A 36 2.56 5.33 -1.03
C ARG A 36 3.43 5.50 0.19
N VAL A 37 4.71 5.19 0.07
CA VAL A 37 5.66 5.22 1.18
C VAL A 37 6.62 6.37 0.98
N ALA A 38 6.78 7.22 1.99
CA ALA A 38 7.82 8.24 2.04
C ALA A 38 9.16 7.56 2.33
N ALA A 39 9.74 6.92 1.31
CA ALA A 39 10.92 6.08 1.45
C ALA A 39 12.20 6.90 1.75
N ALA A 40 12.25 8.15 1.31
CA ALA A 40 13.33 9.09 1.58
C ALA A 40 12.86 10.54 1.48
N GLU A 41 13.72 11.48 1.88
CA GLU A 41 13.50 12.90 1.61
C GLU A 41 13.31 13.13 0.10
N ASN A 42 12.20 13.76 -0.27
CA ASN A 42 11.79 14.01 -1.66
C ASN A 42 11.61 12.76 -2.55
N GLN A 43 11.57 11.55 -1.98
CA GLN A 43 11.35 10.32 -2.74
C GLN A 43 10.15 9.54 -2.18
N THR A 44 9.24 9.17 -3.08
CA THR A 44 8.06 8.36 -2.74
C THR A 44 8.09 7.06 -3.53
N LEU A 45 7.94 5.94 -2.83
CA LEU A 45 7.73 4.64 -3.45
C LEU A 45 6.23 4.36 -3.53
N ILE A 46 5.72 4.05 -4.72
CA ILE A 46 4.33 3.62 -4.91
C ILE A 46 4.32 2.15 -5.31
N VAL A 47 3.75 1.31 -4.45
CA VAL A 47 3.53 -0.11 -4.73
C VAL A 47 2.05 -0.33 -4.94
N ARG A 48 1.68 -0.92 -6.08
CA ARG A 48 0.34 -1.43 -6.35
C ARG A 48 0.40 -2.94 -6.50
N TYR A 49 -0.46 -3.63 -5.77
CA TYR A 49 -0.78 -5.03 -6.03
C TYR A 49 -2.21 -5.12 -6.54
N THR A 50 -2.45 -5.99 -7.51
CA THR A 50 -3.79 -6.32 -8.01
C THR A 50 -3.90 -7.84 -8.13
N SER A 51 -4.83 -8.44 -7.38
CA SER A 51 -5.12 -9.86 -7.52
C SER A 51 -5.92 -10.10 -8.81
N LEU A 52 -5.46 -11.06 -9.62
CA LEU A 52 -6.15 -11.50 -10.84
C LEU A 52 -7.09 -12.68 -10.61
N GLY A 53 -7.03 -13.33 -9.44
CA GLY A 53 -7.87 -14.47 -9.07
C GLY A 53 -9.06 -14.06 -8.20
N GLN A 54 -10.19 -14.77 -8.34
CA GLN A 54 -11.30 -14.65 -7.39
C GLN A 54 -11.01 -15.49 -6.14
N GLY A 55 -10.81 -14.84 -4.99
CA GLY A 55 -10.65 -15.56 -3.72
C GLY A 55 -9.71 -14.94 -2.70
N HIS A 56 -10.25 -14.02 -1.90
CA HIS A 56 -10.10 -13.94 -0.44
C HIS A 56 -8.76 -13.64 0.26
N GLU A 57 -7.62 -13.46 -0.42
CA GLU A 57 -6.47 -12.83 0.26
C GLU A 57 -6.57 -11.29 0.20
N ASP A 58 -6.29 -10.64 1.35
CA ASP A 58 -6.22 -9.18 1.40
C ASP A 58 -5.08 -8.71 0.48
N PRO A 59 -5.37 -7.98 -0.62
CA PRO A 59 -4.34 -7.54 -1.57
C PRO A 59 -3.29 -6.62 -0.95
N CYS A 60 -3.55 -6.09 0.25
CA CYS A 60 -2.60 -5.27 0.97
C CYS A 60 -1.47 -6.07 1.62
N VAL A 61 -1.65 -7.37 1.90
CA VAL A 61 -0.59 -8.23 2.45
C VAL A 61 0.59 -8.37 1.48
N PRO A 62 0.39 -8.84 0.22
CA PRO A 62 1.49 -8.92 -0.74
C PRO A 62 2.02 -7.54 -1.14
N ALA A 63 1.17 -6.52 -1.24
CA ALA A 63 1.62 -5.15 -1.52
C ALA A 63 2.57 -4.62 -0.45
N ARG A 64 2.24 -4.86 0.84
CA ARG A 64 3.08 -4.46 1.96
C ARG A 64 4.40 -5.23 1.98
N ALA A 65 4.36 -6.55 1.84
CA ALA A 65 5.56 -7.39 1.84
C ALA A 65 6.54 -6.99 0.72
N PHE A 66 6.00 -6.68 -0.47
CA PHE A 66 6.80 -6.17 -1.58
C PHE A 66 7.40 -4.80 -1.26
N ALA A 67 6.62 -3.87 -0.70
CA ALA A 67 7.13 -2.55 -0.32
C ALA A 67 8.20 -2.64 0.77
N GLU A 68 8.03 -3.49 1.78
CA GLU A 68 9.04 -3.76 2.82
C GLU A 68 10.34 -4.33 2.22
N THR A 69 10.21 -5.27 1.26
CA THR A 69 11.35 -5.83 0.55
C THR A 69 12.10 -4.77 -0.24
N VAL A 70 11.39 -3.92 -1.01
CA VAL A 70 12.04 -2.86 -1.78
C VAL A 70 12.76 -1.89 -0.85
N ILE A 71 12.08 -1.39 0.19
CA ILE A 71 12.65 -0.40 1.12
C ILE A 71 13.88 -0.96 1.85
N GLY A 72 13.81 -2.22 2.30
CA GLY A 72 14.95 -2.87 2.96
C GLY A 72 16.17 -3.09 2.06
N ASN A 73 15.99 -3.03 0.74
CA ASN A 73 17.07 -3.15 -0.25
C ASN A 73 17.47 -1.80 -0.86
N LEU A 74 16.81 -0.70 -0.52
CA LEU A 74 17.27 0.62 -0.96
C LEU A 74 18.62 0.91 -0.29
N PRO A 75 19.59 1.46 -1.05
CA PRO A 75 20.85 1.89 -0.44
C PRO A 75 20.54 2.88 0.69
N PRO A 76 21.33 2.88 1.77
CA PRO A 76 21.15 3.86 2.83
C PRO A 76 21.19 5.25 2.22
N LEU A 77 20.26 6.10 2.66
CA LEU A 77 20.22 7.50 2.29
C LEU A 77 21.48 8.14 2.85
N THR A 78 22.51 8.22 2.02
CA THR A 78 23.72 8.98 2.32
C THR A 78 23.34 10.43 2.16
N GLY A 79 23.06 11.08 3.29
CA GLY A 79 23.06 12.54 3.39
C GLY A 79 24.48 13.07 3.33
#